data_AF-A0A8B6F6D3-F1
#
_entry.id   AF-A0A8B6F6D3-F1
#
_cell.length_a   1.000
_cell.length_b   1.000
_cell.length_c   1.000
_cell.angle_alpha   90.00
_cell.angle_beta   90.00
_cell.angle_gamma   90.00
#
_symmetry.space_group_name_H-M   'P 1'
#
loop_
_entity.id
_entity.type
_entity.pdbx_description
1 polymer ?
#
loop_
_entity_poly.entity_id
_entity_poly.type
_entity_poly.pdbx_seq_one_letter_code
_entity_poly.pdbx_strand_id
1 'polypeptide(L)'
;MHHHFGSRFLLDTLNTLGFASSYTEVQRFELNAAAAAAAHDRTNTQFGNGTFVQYIADNVDHNLRTLDGHGTFHGMGMIAAVTPGFRLDKAVPRLSPTLKEVSDLAKINIEY
;
A
#
# COMPACT_ATOMS: atom_id res chain seq x y z
N MET A 1 -12.21 -4.70 -11.71
CA MET A 1 -11.95 -5.24 -13.07
C MET A 1 -10.46 -5.48 -13.29
N HIS A 2 -9.59 -4.47 -13.13
CA HIS A 2 -8.14 -4.62 -13.27
C HIS A 2 -7.52 -5.72 -12.39
N HIS A 3 -7.70 -5.67 -11.07
CA HIS A 3 -7.19 -6.72 -10.18
C HIS A 3 -7.84 -8.10 -10.37
N HIS A 4 -9.10 -8.13 -10.84
CA HIS A 4 -9.83 -9.39 -10.98
C HIS A 4 -9.42 -10.18 -12.22
N PHE A 5 -9.18 -9.47 -13.34
CA PHE A 5 -8.84 -10.12 -14.61
C PHE A 5 -7.36 -10.08 -14.95
N GLY A 6 -6.59 -9.12 -14.44
CA GLY A 6 -5.15 -8.98 -14.71
C GLY A 6 -4.79 -8.80 -16.19
N SER A 7 -5.76 -8.64 -17.09
CA SER A 7 -5.57 -8.67 -18.54
C SER A 7 -5.70 -7.28 -19.14
N ARG A 8 -4.57 -6.76 -19.65
CA ARG A 8 -4.54 -5.50 -20.40
C ARG A 8 -5.40 -5.56 -21.65
N PHE A 9 -5.32 -6.67 -22.40
CA PHE A 9 -6.11 -6.86 -23.62
C PHE A 9 -7.62 -6.74 -23.35
N LEU A 10 -8.10 -7.38 -22.28
CA LEU A 10 -9.51 -7.32 -21.91
C LEU A 10 -9.94 -5.90 -21.51
N LEU A 11 -9.14 -5.22 -20.68
CA LEU A 11 -9.42 -3.85 -20.24
C LEU A 11 -9.46 -2.87 -21.42
N ASP A 12 -8.49 -2.95 -22.32
CA ASP A 12 -8.43 -2.08 -23.49
C ASP A 12 -9.61 -2.39 -24.46
N THR A 13 -10.01 -3.65 -24.61
CA THR A 13 -11.20 -4.05 -25.39
C THR A 13 -12.50 -3.52 -24.78
N LEU A 14 -12.66 -3.59 -23.47
CA LEU A 14 -13.86 -3.07 -22.80
C LEU A 14 -13.90 -1.55 -22.83
N ASN A 15 -12.74 -0.90 -22.76
CA ASN A 15 -12.61 0.54 -22.91
C ASN A 15 -13.01 1.02 -24.31
N THR A 16 -12.58 0.35 -25.39
CA THR A 16 -13.02 0.72 -26.75
C THR A 16 -14.52 0.58 -26.95
N LEU A 17 -15.16 -0.33 -26.20
CA LEU A 17 -16.61 -0.50 -26.19
C LEU A 17 -17.35 0.43 -25.21
N GLY A 18 -16.64 1.27 -24.45
CA GLY A 18 -17.22 2.21 -23.49
C GLY A 18 -17.61 1.62 -22.13
N PHE A 19 -17.21 0.38 -21.83
CA PHE A 19 -17.54 -0.32 -20.59
C PHE A 19 -16.50 -0.16 -19.46
N ALA A 20 -15.30 0.33 -19.76
CA ALA A 20 -14.22 0.45 -18.78
C ALA A 20 -13.29 1.63 -19.08
N SER A 21 -12.49 2.04 -18.10
CA SER A 21 -11.35 2.94 -18.32
C SER A 21 -10.17 2.18 -18.97
N SER A 22 -9.32 2.90 -19.70
CA SER A 22 -8.11 2.30 -20.30
C SER A 22 -7.17 1.72 -19.25
N TYR A 23 -6.39 0.71 -19.63
CA TYR A 23 -5.37 0.16 -18.74
C TYR A 23 -4.39 1.25 -18.24
N THR A 24 -4.01 2.17 -19.13
CA THR A 24 -3.11 3.28 -18.82
C THR A 24 -3.70 4.26 -17.79
N GLU A 25 -5.01 4.48 -17.83
CA GLU A 25 -5.69 5.36 -16.89
C GLU A 25 -5.80 4.71 -15.51
N VAL A 26 -6.06 3.40 -15.46
CA VAL A 26 -6.05 2.64 -14.21
C VAL A 26 -4.66 2.67 -13.56
N GLN A 27 -3.58 2.40 -14.32
CA GLN A 27 -2.22 2.48 -13.79
C GLN A 27 -1.87 3.88 -13.29
N ARG A 28 -2.29 4.92 -14.01
CA ARG A 28 -2.10 6.32 -13.56
C ARG A 28 -2.84 6.56 -12.25
N PHE A 29 -4.08 6.11 -12.13
CA PHE A 29 -4.87 6.29 -10.91
C PHE A 29 -4.19 5.59 -9.72
N GLU A 30 -3.75 4.35 -9.88
CA GLU A 30 -3.05 3.60 -8.81
C GLU A 30 -1.77 4.30 -8.37
N LEU A 31 -0.97 4.78 -9.33
CA LEU A 31 0.26 5.51 -9.04
C LEU A 31 -0.02 6.81 -8.26
N ASN A 32 -1.06 7.55 -8.65
CA ASN A 32 -1.49 8.76 -7.96
C ASN A 32 -2.05 8.48 -6.57
N ALA A 33 -2.83 7.42 -6.42
CA ALA A 33 -3.37 7.00 -5.13
C ALA A 33 -2.23 6.62 -4.16
N ALA A 34 -1.22 5.89 -4.64
CA ALA A 34 -0.04 5.54 -3.85
C ALA A 34 0.76 6.78 -3.42
N ALA A 35 1.00 7.73 -4.34
CA ALA A 35 1.71 8.96 -4.03
C ALA A 35 0.95 9.84 -3.02
N ALA A 36 -0.38 9.95 -3.17
CA ALA A 36 -1.23 10.69 -2.23
C ALA A 36 -1.26 10.06 -0.83
N ALA A 37 -1.29 8.72 -0.74
CA ALA A 37 -1.24 7.99 0.52
C ALA A 37 0.09 8.22 1.26
N ALA A 38 1.23 8.12 0.56
CA ALA A 38 2.56 8.32 1.15
C ALA A 38 2.78 9.75 1.68
N ALA A 39 2.17 10.76 1.04
CA ALA A 39 2.20 12.13 1.52
C ALA A 39 1.36 12.35 2.79
N HIS A 40 0.29 11.56 2.97
CA HIS A 40 -0.62 11.67 4.11
C HIS A 40 -0.16 10.92 5.35
N ASP A 41 0.52 9.78 5.19
CA ASP A 41 1.07 9.04 6.34
C ASP A 41 2.13 9.85 7.11
N ARG A 42 2.78 10.81 6.42
CA ARG A 42 3.74 11.75 7.02
C ARG A 42 3.10 12.93 7.74
N THR A 43 1.81 13.18 7.54
CA THR A 43 1.10 14.32 8.13
C THR A 43 -0.13 13.84 8.90
N ASN A 44 0.09 13.66 10.20
CA ASN A 44 -0.94 13.67 11.25
C ASN A 44 -1.66 12.33 11.51
N THR A 45 -1.02 11.44 12.25
CA THR A 45 -1.69 10.43 13.10
C THR A 45 -2.39 11.10 14.30
N GLN A 46 -3.24 12.09 14.04
CA GLN A 46 -4.31 12.43 14.96
C GLN A 46 -5.44 11.46 14.65
N PHE A 47 -5.45 10.34 15.36
CA PHE A 47 -6.58 9.42 15.40
C PHE A 47 -7.80 10.20 15.88
N GLY A 48 -8.58 10.73 14.93
CA GLY A 48 -9.77 11.51 15.24
C GLY A 48 -10.76 10.68 16.06
N ASN A 49 -11.66 11.36 16.77
CA ASN A 49 -12.73 10.70 17.52
C ASN A 49 -13.48 9.71 16.61
N GLY A 50 -13.65 8.47 17.09
CA GLY A 50 -14.32 7.39 16.36
C GLY A 50 -13.39 6.44 15.59
N THR A 51 -12.08 6.71 15.54
CA THR A 51 -11.12 5.76 14.96
C THR A 51 -10.83 4.60 15.92
N PHE A 52 -10.71 3.39 15.37
CA PHE A 52 -10.28 2.21 16.12
C PHE A 52 -8.88 1.82 15.66
N VAL A 53 -7.95 1.71 16.60
CA VAL A 53 -6.56 1.29 16.34
C VAL A 53 -6.32 -0.05 17.03
N GLN A 54 -5.86 -1.02 16.26
CA GLN A 54 -5.46 -2.33 16.73
C GLN A 54 -3.96 -2.53 16.52
N TYR A 55 -3.22 -2.72 17.60
CA TYR A 55 -1.83 -3.15 17.53
C TYR A 55 -1.78 -4.67 17.46
N ILE A 56 -1.02 -5.19 16.50
CA ILE A 56 -0.82 -6.61 16.28
C ILE A 56 0.68 -6.83 16.28
N ALA A 57 1.15 -7.59 17.25
CA ALA A 57 2.56 -7.97 17.36
C ALA A 57 2.69 -9.46 17.05
N ASP A 58 3.70 -9.80 16.27
CA ASP A 58 4.02 -11.19 15.97
C ASP A 58 5.55 -11.38 15.89
N ASN A 59 5.96 -12.61 16.20
CA ASN A 59 7.34 -13.03 16.04
C ASN A 59 7.53 -13.64 14.64
N VAL A 60 8.64 -13.29 14.01
CA VAL A 60 9.11 -13.91 12.78
C VAL A 60 10.33 -14.75 13.14
N ASP A 61 10.06 -16.02 13.43
CA ASP A 61 11.09 -17.02 13.72
C ASP A 61 11.48 -17.78 12.45
N HIS A 62 12.70 -17.58 11.96
CA HIS A 62 13.29 -18.42 10.92
C HIS A 62 14.25 -19.42 11.56
N ASN A 63 13.71 -20.60 11.86
CA ASN A 63 14.47 -21.75 12.33
C ASN A 63 14.94 -22.59 11.12
N LEU A 64 16.15 -22.30 10.62
CA LEU A 64 16.79 -23.08 9.56
C LEU A 64 17.25 -24.45 10.08
N ARG A 65 16.33 -25.38 10.40
CA ARG A 65 16.61 -26.80 10.73
C ARG A 65 17.93 -27.05 11.51
N THR A 66 18.22 -26.27 12.53
CA THR A 66 19.40 -26.51 13.38
C THR A 66 19.01 -27.32 14.61
N LEU A 67 19.65 -28.48 14.78
CA LEU A 67 19.45 -29.37 15.94
C LEU A 67 19.92 -28.73 17.25
N ASP A 68 20.82 -27.75 17.17
CA ASP A 68 21.46 -27.05 18.29
C ASP A 68 20.96 -25.60 18.45
N GLY A 69 19.99 -25.16 17.64
CA GLY A 69 19.40 -23.82 17.71
C GLY A 69 20.33 -22.68 17.29
N HIS A 70 21.51 -22.94 16.70
CA HIS A 70 22.40 -21.89 16.22
C HIS A 70 22.00 -21.40 14.82
N GLY A 71 22.32 -20.14 14.49
CA GLY A 71 22.04 -19.57 13.16
C GLY A 71 20.55 -19.36 12.85
N THR A 72 19.69 -19.27 13.87
CA THR A 72 18.28 -18.90 13.70
C THR A 72 18.13 -17.39 13.62
N PHE A 73 17.12 -16.91 12.89
CA PHE A 73 16.74 -15.51 12.89
C PHE A 73 15.47 -15.35 13.71
N HIS A 74 15.50 -14.40 14.65
CA HIS A 74 14.36 -14.00 15.46
C HIS A 74 14.08 -12.52 15.20
N GLY A 75 13.06 -12.25 14.39
CA GLY A 75 12.53 -10.92 14.18
C GLY A 75 11.27 -10.70 15.02
N MET A 76 11.08 -9.50 15.56
CA MET A 76 9.80 -9.09 16.14
C MET A 76 9.22 -7.98 15.27
N GLY A 77 7.97 -8.12 14.86
CA GLY A 77 7.25 -7.12 14.10
C GLY A 77 5.99 -6.68 14.83
N MET A 78 5.69 -5.39 14.80
CA MET A 78 4.39 -4.88 15.23
C MET A 78 3.80 -4.03 14.11
N ILE A 79 2.52 -4.26 13.81
CA ILE A 79 1.74 -3.44 12.90
C ILE A 79 0.61 -2.75 13.67
N ALA A 80 0.23 -1.55 13.22
CA ALA A 80 -0.96 -0.85 13.69
C ALA A 80 -2.00 -0.85 12.57
N ALA A 81 -3.11 -1.57 12.77
CA ALA A 81 -4.25 -1.55 11.87
C ALA A 81 -5.23 -0.45 12.34
N VAL A 82 -5.50 0.52 11.48
CA VAL A 82 -6.35 1.69 11.80
C VAL A 82 -7.63 1.60 10.98
N THR A 83 -8.77 1.48 11.65
CA THR A 83 -10.09 1.58 11.02
C THR A 83 -10.62 3.00 11.21
N PRO A 84 -10.80 3.78 10.12
CA PRO A 84 -11.38 5.12 10.20
C PRO A 84 -12.84 5.08 10.68
N GLY A 85 -13.20 5.89 11.67
CA GLY A 85 -14.58 6.08 12.12
C GLY A 85 -15.41 7.03 11.27
N PHE A 86 -14.83 7.54 10.19
CA PHE A 86 -15.42 8.54 9.31
C PHE A 86 -15.06 8.25 7.86
N ARG A 87 -15.93 8.66 6.95
CA ARG A 87 -15.67 8.55 5.51
C ARG A 87 -14.71 9.67 5.11
N LEU A 88 -13.52 9.29 4.63
CA LEU A 88 -12.59 10.23 4.00
C LEU A 88 -13.07 10.50 2.57
N ASP A 89 -13.80 11.61 2.35
CA ASP A 89 -14.05 12.12 1.00
C ASP A 89 -12.80 12.81 0.46
N LYS A 90 -11.80 12.00 0.09
CA LYS A 90 -10.54 12.47 -0.49
C LYS A 90 -10.51 12.12 -1.97
N ALA A 91 -10.50 13.14 -2.82
CA ALA A 91 -10.26 12.96 -4.24
C ALA A 91 -8.77 12.64 -4.48
N VAL A 92 -8.50 11.62 -5.30
CA VAL A 92 -7.12 11.34 -5.76
C VAL A 92 -6.75 12.39 -6.81
N PRO A 93 -5.73 13.23 -6.57
CA PRO A 93 -5.31 14.23 -7.55
C PRO A 93 -4.72 13.54 -8.78
N ARG A 94 -4.98 14.11 -9.95
CA ARG A 94 -4.40 13.62 -11.21
C ARG A 94 -3.02 14.23 -11.40
N LEU A 95 -1.97 13.51 -11.03
CA LEU A 95 -0.57 13.89 -11.23
C LEU A 95 0.11 12.93 -12.21
N SER A 96 1.35 13.26 -12.58
CA SER A 96 2.24 12.43 -13.41
C SER A 96 3.56 12.17 -12.67
N PRO A 97 3.52 11.49 -11.50
CA PRO A 97 4.72 11.25 -10.73
C PRO A 97 5.63 10.27 -11.47
N THR A 98 6.94 10.49 -11.37
CA THR A 98 7.95 9.60 -11.90
C THR A 98 8.09 8.37 -11.01
N LEU A 99 8.54 7.23 -11.58
CA LEU A 99 8.84 6.03 -10.79
C LEU A 99 9.89 6.28 -9.71
N LYS A 100 10.82 7.20 -9.96
CA LYS A 100 11.82 7.62 -8.98
C LYS A 100 11.17 8.32 -7.79
N GLU A 101 10.27 9.28 -8.03
CA GLU A 101 9.56 9.99 -6.96
C GLU A 101 8.73 9.03 -6.11
N VAL A 102 8.01 8.09 -6.74
CA VAL A 102 7.22 7.10 -5.99
C VAL A 102 8.11 6.13 -5.20
N SER A 103 9.25 5.70 -5.78
CA SER A 103 10.23 4.86 -5.09
C SER A 103 10.86 5.58 -3.91
N ASP A 104 11.25 6.85 -4.08
CA ASP A 104 11.80 7.67 -3.01
C ASP A 104 10.76 7.95 -1.90
N LEU A 105 9.48 8.11 -2.25
CA LEU A 105 8.39 8.21 -1.27
C LEU A 105 8.23 6.92 -0.45
N ALA A 106 8.40 5.75 -1.08
CA ALA A 106 8.25 4.43 -0.46
C ALA A 106 9.44 3.99 0.40
N LYS A 107 10.58 4.69 0.35
CA LYS A 107 11.74 4.38 1.18
C LYS A 107 11.43 4.65 2.66
N ILE A 108 11.68 3.63 3.47
CA ILE A 108 11.69 3.71 4.93
C ILE A 108 13.16 3.63 5.36
N ASN A 109 13.68 4.70 5.95
CA ASN A 109 15.01 4.67 6.55
C ASN A 109 14.91 4.00 7.91
N ILE A 110 15.58 2.86 8.06
CA ILE A 110 15.71 2.16 9.33
C ILE A 110 17.10 2.51 9.87
N GLU A 111 17.12 3.30 10.94
CA GLU A 111 18.35 3.61 11.70
C GLU A 111 18.52 2.55 12.81
N TYR A 112 19.76 2.11 13.03
CA TYR A 112 20.14 1.11 14.05
C TYR A 112 20.85 1.78 15.22
#